data_AF-A0A3L6RWH7-F1
#
_entry.id   AF-A0A3L6RWH7-F1
#
_cell.length_a   1.000
_cell.length_b   1.000
_cell.length_c   1.000
_cell.angle_alpha   90.00
_cell.angle_beta   90.00
_cell.angle_gamma   90.00
#
_symmetry.space_group_name_H-M   'P 1'
#
loop_
_entity.id
_entity.type
_entity.pdbx_description
1 polymer ?
#
loop_
_entity_poly.entity_id
_entity_poly.type
_entity_poly.pdbx_seq_one_letter_code
_entity_poly.pdbx_strand_id
1 'polypeptide(L)'
;MRALKHGTMRAHVALALAALVLAGDALQPALAAGGFDYHDALTKSIIFLEAQRSGKLPPNNRVKWRGDSGLEDGKLANIRN
;
A
#
# COMPACT_ATOMS: atom_id res chain seq x y z
N MET A 1 34.35 -15.42 52.12
CA MET A 1 33.17 -15.52 51.24
C MET A 1 33.06 -14.21 50.46
N ARG A 2 33.06 -14.26 49.12
CA ARG A 2 33.33 -13.13 48.20
C ARG A 2 32.14 -12.16 48.16
N ALA A 3 32.37 -10.89 48.52
CA ALA A 3 31.45 -9.79 48.24
C ALA A 3 31.35 -9.59 46.72
N LEU A 4 30.15 -9.78 46.17
CA LEU A 4 29.87 -9.67 44.75
C LEU A 4 30.05 -8.20 44.32
N LYS A 5 30.97 -7.97 43.39
CA LYS A 5 31.42 -6.65 42.95
C LYS A 5 30.28 -5.88 42.26
N HIS A 6 29.72 -4.86 42.93
CA HIS A 6 28.68 -3.98 42.38
C HIS A 6 29.05 -3.33 41.02
N GLY A 7 30.34 -3.16 40.72
CA GLY A 7 30.82 -2.65 39.43
C GLY A 7 30.55 -3.60 38.25
N THR A 8 30.55 -4.91 38.49
CA THR A 8 30.30 -5.92 37.45
C THR A 8 28.84 -5.91 37.00
N MET A 9 27.89 -5.74 37.93
CA MET A 9 26.45 -5.67 37.62
C MET A 9 26.11 -4.42 36.79
N ARG A 10 26.73 -3.27 37.09
CA ARG A 10 26.54 -2.04 36.32
C ARG A 10 27.07 -2.16 34.89
N ALA A 11 28.21 -2.84 34.70
CA ALA A 11 28.76 -3.09 33.38
C ALA A 11 27.86 -4.01 32.54
N HIS A 12 27.26 -5.04 33.14
CA HIS A 12 26.32 -5.92 32.44
C HIS A 12 25.02 -5.21 32.07
N VAL A 13 24.49 -4.36 32.94
CA VAL A 13 23.30 -3.54 32.64
C VAL A 13 23.61 -2.55 31.51
N ALA A 14 24.77 -1.91 31.52
CA ALA A 14 25.18 -1.02 30.44
C ALA A 14 25.36 -1.76 29.10
N LEU A 15 25.96 -2.96 29.12
CA LEU A 15 26.09 -3.80 27.92
C LEU A 15 24.73 -4.26 27.38
N ALA A 16 23.81 -4.66 28.27
CA ALA A 16 22.47 -5.09 27.89
C ALA A 16 21.65 -3.94 27.28
N LEU A 17 21.76 -2.73 27.84
CA LEU A 17 21.12 -1.54 27.29
C LEU A 17 21.72 -1.14 25.94
N ALA A 18 23.04 -1.17 25.79
CA ALA A 18 23.71 -0.91 24.51
C ALA A 18 23.33 -1.94 23.44
N ALA A 19 23.24 -3.22 23.80
CA ALA A 19 22.79 -4.27 22.90
C ALA A 19 21.32 -4.09 22.48
N LEU A 20 20.45 -3.63 23.40
CA LEU A 20 19.05 -3.35 23.09
C LEU A 20 18.88 -2.16 22.15
N VAL A 21 19.68 -1.09 22.32
CA VAL A 21 19.70 0.07 21.41
C VAL A 21 20.17 -0.33 20.02
N LEU A 22 21.28 -1.09 19.92
CA LEU A 22 21.81 -1.55 18.64
C LEU A 22 20.91 -2.57 17.93
N ALA A 23 20.18 -3.40 18.68
CA ALA A 23 19.19 -4.33 18.13
C ALA A 23 17.92 -3.60 17.65
N GLY A 24 17.58 -2.47 18.28
CA GLY A 24 16.50 -1.59 17.84
C GLY A 24 16.73 -1.07 16.43
N ASP A 25 17.90 -0.49 16.16
CA ASP A 25 18.28 0.09 14.86
C ASP A 25 18.27 -0.90 13.68
N ALA A 26 18.47 -2.19 13.96
CA ALA A 26 18.39 -3.26 12.96
C ALA A 26 16.94 -3.58 12.53
N LEU A 27 15.93 -3.12 13.29
CA LEU A 27 14.51 -3.36 13.01
C LEU A 27 13.85 -2.20 12.23
N GLN A 28 14.50 -1.04 12.13
CA GLN A 28 14.03 0.11 11.35
C GLN A 28 13.67 -0.20 9.88
N PRO A 29 14.45 -0.97 9.09
CA PRO A 29 14.15 -1.14 7.67
C PRO A 29 12.86 -1.93 7.41
N ALA A 30 12.36 -2.71 8.38
CA ALA A 30 11.09 -3.42 8.26
C ALA A 30 9.86 -2.53 8.57
N LEU A 31 10.05 -1.47 9.36
CA LEU A 31 9.00 -0.50 9.71
C LEU A 31 9.02 0.74 8.82
N ALA A 32 10.13 0.98 8.11
CA ALA A 32 10.23 1.95 7.03
C ALA A 32 9.56 1.42 5.75
N ALA A 33 8.33 0.96 5.86
CA ALA A 33 7.43 0.94 4.72
C ALA A 33 7.28 2.40 4.28
N GLY A 34 8.05 2.80 3.27
CA GLY A 34 7.92 4.11 2.64
C GLY A 34 6.45 4.38 2.35
N GLY A 35 5.98 5.58 2.69
CA GLY A 35 4.56 5.92 2.61
C GLY A 35 3.94 5.53 1.27
N PHE A 36 2.65 5.18 1.28
CA PHE A 36 1.95 4.78 0.07
C PHE A 36 1.90 5.95 -0.93
N ASP A 37 2.15 5.66 -2.21
CA ASP A 37 1.90 6.60 -3.29
C ASP A 37 0.39 6.70 -3.54
N TYR A 38 -0.26 7.59 -2.78
CA TYR A 38 -1.70 7.84 -2.91
C TYR A 38 -2.08 8.46 -4.25
N HIS A 39 -1.16 9.12 -4.95
CA HIS A 39 -1.41 9.66 -6.28
C HIS A 39 -1.56 8.52 -7.30
N ASP A 40 -0.64 7.54 -7.28
CA ASP A 40 -0.75 6.34 -8.11
C ASP A 40 -1.98 5.50 -7.72
N ALA A 41 -2.23 5.30 -6.43
CA ALA A 41 -3.39 4.57 -5.94
C ALA A 41 -4.71 5.19 -6.44
N LEU A 42 -4.89 6.50 -6.26
CA LEU A 42 -6.08 7.22 -6.73
C LEU A 42 -6.22 7.16 -8.25
N THR A 43 -5.12 7.33 -8.99
CA THR A 43 -5.12 7.24 -10.45
C THR A 43 -5.62 5.88 -10.92
N LYS A 44 -5.17 4.79 -10.31
CA LYS A 44 -5.61 3.41 -10.61
C LYS A 44 -7.06 3.19 -10.22
N SER A 45 -7.53 3.71 -9.09
CA SER A 45 -8.94 3.64 -8.71
C SER A 45 -9.86 4.29 -9.76
N ILE A 46 -9.45 5.42 -10.34
CA ILE A 46 -10.21 6.06 -11.41
C ILE A 46 -10.18 5.22 -12.70
N ILE A 47 -9.01 4.69 -13.09
CA ILE A 47 -8.88 3.81 -14.27
C ILE A 47 -9.75 2.55 -14.12
N PHE A 48 -9.85 1.99 -12.92
CA PHE A 48 -10.75 0.88 -12.63
C PHE A 48 -12.21 1.23 -12.94
N LEU A 49 -12.68 2.40 -12.50
CA LEU A 49 -14.05 2.85 -12.81
C LEU A 49 -14.26 3.10 -14.32
N GLU A 50 -13.26 3.64 -15.02
CA GLU A 50 -13.31 3.77 -16.49
C GLU A 50 -13.43 2.40 -17.18
N ALA A 51 -12.70 1.41 -16.66
CA ALA A 51 -12.73 0.04 -17.12
C ALA A 51 -14.05 -0.69 -16.80
N GLN A 52 -14.99 -0.09 -16.07
CA GLN A 52 -16.33 -0.64 -15.81
C GLN A 52 -17.43 0.00 -16.68
N ARG A 53 -17.11 1.01 -17.51
CA ARG A 53 -18.10 1.64 -18.40
C ARG A 53 -18.71 0.63 -19.38
N SER A 54 -20.01 0.75 -19.65
CA SER A 54 -20.72 0.09 -20.75
C SER A 54 -21.20 1.16 -21.75
N GLY A 55 -21.75 0.74 -22.88
CA GLY A 55 -22.19 1.61 -23.97
C GLY A 55 -21.08 1.92 -24.96
N LYS A 56 -21.29 2.99 -25.73
CA LYS A 56 -20.30 3.57 -26.63
C LYS A 56 -19.18 4.21 -25.81
N LEU A 57 -17.95 3.74 -25.97
CA LEU A 57 -16.82 4.31 -25.26
C LEU A 57 -16.38 5.64 -25.91
N PRO A 58 -15.89 6.60 -25.10
CA PRO A 58 -15.40 7.86 -25.64
C PRO A 58 -14.11 7.65 -26.45
N PRO A 59 -13.85 8.50 -27.47
CA PRO A 59 -12.69 8.34 -28.37
C PRO A 59 -11.35 8.45 -27.66
N ASN A 60 -11.30 9.12 -26.51
CA ASN A 60 -10.11 9.26 -25.67
C ASN A 60 -10.02 8.20 -24.55
N ASN A 61 -10.66 7.03 -24.72
CA ASN A 61 -10.59 5.95 -23.73
C ASN A 61 -9.13 5.53 -23.44
N ARG A 62 -8.75 5.56 -22.16
CA ARG A 62 -7.42 5.17 -21.67
C ARG A 62 -7.25 3.65 -21.60
N VAL A 63 -8.34 2.90 -21.40
CA VAL A 63 -8.33 1.45 -21.21
C VAL A 63 -8.39 0.73 -22.56
N LYS A 64 -7.23 0.53 -23.21
CA LYS A 64 -7.13 0.10 -24.61
C LYS A 64 -7.71 -1.28 -24.95
N TRP A 65 -7.84 -2.15 -23.97
CA TRP A 65 -8.43 -3.48 -24.15
C TRP A 65 -9.97 -3.49 -24.03
N ARG A 66 -10.60 -2.39 -23.61
CA ARG A 66 -12.06 -2.22 -23.61
C ARG A 66 -12.54 -1.66 -24.96
N GLY A 67 -13.67 -2.19 -25.44
CA GLY A 67 -14.41 -1.69 -26.59
C GLY A 67 -15.88 -1.41 -26.26
N ASP A 68 -16.62 -0.93 -27.26
CA ASP A 68 -18.06 -0.67 -27.14
C ASP A 68 -18.82 -1.95 -26.73
N SER A 69 -19.79 -1.81 -25.84
CA SER A 69 -20.60 -2.92 -25.33
C SER A 69 -22.02 -2.46 -24.99
N GLY A 70 -23.01 -3.36 -24.93
CA GLY A 70 -24.36 -3.02 -24.45
C GLY A 70 -25.10 -1.95 -25.28
N LEU A 71 -24.78 -1.81 -26.58
CA LEU A 71 -25.37 -0.76 -27.43
C LEU A 71 -26.89 -0.93 -27.66
N GLU A 72 -27.37 -2.14 -27.47
CA GLU A 72 -28.77 -2.52 -27.69
C GLU A 72 -29.58 -2.57 -26.39
N ASP A 73 -28.94 -2.30 -25.24
CA ASP A 73 -29.60 -2.31 -23.93
C ASP A 73 -30.79 -1.32 -23.94
N GLY A 74 -31.95 -1.68 -23.38
CA GLY A 74 -33.14 -0.80 -23.38
C GLY A 74 -34.04 -0.86 -24.62
N LYS A 75 -33.56 -1.37 -25.77
CA LYS A 75 -34.38 -1.42 -27.01
C LYS A 75 -35.65 -2.27 -26.88
N LEU A 76 -35.59 -3.40 -26.18
CA LEU A 76 -36.75 -4.28 -25.96
C LEU A 76 -37.84 -3.61 -25.10
N ALA A 77 -37.45 -2.66 -24.24
CA ALA A 77 -38.36 -1.87 -23.42
C ALA A 77 -38.79 -0.57 -24.12
N ASN A 78 -38.45 -0.40 -25.41
CA ASN A 78 -38.67 0.83 -26.17
C ASN A 78 -38.03 2.07 -25.52
N ILE A 79 -36.89 1.88 -24.83
CA ILE A 79 -36.07 2.96 -24.28
C ILE A 79 -34.90 3.22 -25.24
N ARG A 80 -34.62 4.49 -25.51
CA ARG A 80 -33.54 4.94 -26.40
C ARG A 80 -32.31 5.36 -25.60
N ASN A 81 -31.13 5.04 -26.14
CA ASN A 81 -29.81 5.29 -25.56
C ASN A 81 -29.12 6.45 -26.27
#